data_AF-A0A1S3Y7I0-F1
#
_entry.id   AF-A0A1S3Y7I0-F1
#
_cell.length_a   1.000
_cell.length_b   1.000
_cell.length_c   1.000
_cell.angle_alpha   90.00
_cell.angle_beta   90.00
_cell.angle_gamma   90.00
#
_symmetry.space_group_name_H-M   'P 1'
#
loop_
_entity.id
_entity.type
_entity.pdbx_description
1 polymer ?
#
loop_
_entity_poly.entity_id
_entity_poly.type
_entity_poly.pdbx_seq_one_letter_code
_entity_poly.pdbx_strand_id
1 'polypeptide(L)'
;MAGAAIIVSLQQLKSLLGITNFTKQMGIIPVLSSVFHRTNEWSWQTILMGFCFLVFLLLTRHISIRKPKLFWISAGAPLLSVIISTLLVFALKAQKHGISVIGELQKGLNPVSWNMLHLHGSYLVLVIKTGIVTGILSLTEGIAVGRTFAALKNYQVDGNKEMIAIGLMNIVGSSTSCYVTTGIIILPQNL
;
A
#
# COMPACT_ATOMS: atom_id res chain seq x y z
N MET A 1 -13.02 -4.92 5.90
CA MET A 1 -12.46 -4.54 4.58
C MET A 1 -13.02 -3.23 4.03
N ALA A 2 -14.33 -3.06 3.84
CA ALA A 2 -14.89 -1.86 3.18
C ALA A 2 -14.51 -0.52 3.86
N GLY A 3 -14.56 -0.43 5.20
CA GLY A 3 -14.16 0.80 5.92
C GLY A 3 -12.69 1.18 5.72
N ALA A 4 -11.78 0.20 5.78
CA ALA A 4 -10.37 0.42 5.49
C ALA A 4 -10.15 0.88 4.04
N ALA A 5 -10.88 0.30 3.07
CA ALA A 5 -10.81 0.71 1.67
C ALA A 5 -11.22 2.17 1.45
N ILE A 6 -12.24 2.67 2.16
CA ILE A 6 -12.64 4.08 2.12
C ILE A 6 -11.52 4.98 2.64
N ILE A 7 -10.95 4.66 3.81
CA ILE A 7 -9.86 5.44 4.41
C ILE A 7 -8.64 5.47 3.48
N VAL A 8 -8.23 4.32 2.94
CA VAL A 8 -7.12 4.25 1.98
C VAL A 8 -7.41 5.06 0.73
N SER A 9 -8.63 4.97 0.18
CA SER A 9 -9.02 5.75 -1.01
C SER A 9 -8.95 7.25 -0.75
N LEU A 10 -9.41 7.73 0.41
CA LEU A 10 -9.29 9.12 0.83
C LEU A 10 -7.82 9.54 1.01
N GLN A 11 -6.97 8.64 1.52
CA GLN A 11 -5.52 8.88 1.62
C GLN A 11 -4.80 8.83 0.26
N GLN A 12 -5.33 8.17 -0.76
CA GLN A 12 -4.77 8.25 -2.10
C GLN A 12 -5.24 9.52 -2.83
N LEU A 13 -6.46 10.00 -2.53
CA LEU A 13 -6.99 11.25 -3.08
C LEU A 13 -6.10 12.46 -2.76
N LYS A 14 -5.53 12.54 -1.55
CA LYS A 14 -4.55 13.61 -1.22
C LYS A 14 -3.31 13.59 -2.12
N SER A 15 -2.83 12.40 -2.48
CA SER A 15 -1.67 12.22 -3.35
C SER A 15 -2.00 12.64 -4.77
N LEU A 16 -3.20 12.28 -5.24
CA LEU A 16 -3.72 12.67 -6.55
C LEU A 16 -3.86 14.20 -6.68
N LEU A 17 -4.27 14.90 -5.61
CA LEU A 17 -4.43 16.35 -5.58
C LEU A 17 -3.11 17.12 -5.38
N GLY A 18 -2.03 16.44 -4.99
CA GLY A 18 -0.71 17.07 -4.80
C GLY A 18 -0.55 17.90 -3.52
N ILE A 19 -1.38 17.69 -2.51
CA ILE A 19 -1.36 18.46 -1.25
C ILE A 19 -0.14 18.03 -0.41
N THR A 20 0.85 18.91 -0.23
CA THR A 20 2.13 18.59 0.43
C THR A 20 2.07 18.71 1.96
N ASN A 21 1.24 19.59 2.51
CA ASN A 21 1.10 19.82 3.96
C ASN A 21 -0.14 19.12 4.54
N PHE A 22 0.01 17.85 4.92
CA PHE A 22 -1.09 17.07 5.46
C PHE A 22 -1.12 17.03 6.99
N THR A 23 -2.33 17.14 7.55
CA THR A 23 -2.61 16.88 8.97
C THR A 23 -2.18 15.45 9.34
N LYS A 24 -1.47 15.27 10.48
CA LYS A 24 -1.00 13.95 10.97
C LYS A 24 -2.13 12.98 11.37
N GLN A 25 -3.39 13.40 11.32
CA GLN A 25 -4.55 12.63 11.75
C GLN A 25 -5.17 11.88 10.57
N MET A 26 -5.25 10.55 10.65
CA MET A 26 -5.81 9.68 9.61
C MET A 26 -7.35 9.57 9.64
N GLY A 27 -8.04 10.44 10.37
CA GLY A 27 -9.51 10.43 10.44
C GLY A 27 -10.16 10.89 9.14
N ILE A 28 -11.34 10.34 8.82
CA ILE A 28 -12.10 10.70 7.61
C ILE A 28 -12.42 12.20 7.60
N ILE A 29 -12.88 12.74 8.73
CA ILE A 29 -13.27 14.15 8.90
C ILE A 29 -12.09 15.10 8.67
N PRO A 30 -10.92 14.93 9.33
CA PRO A 30 -9.78 15.81 9.09
C PRO A 30 -9.18 15.66 7.68
N VAL A 31 -9.20 14.46 7.08
CA VAL A 31 -8.74 14.25 5.70
C VAL A 31 -9.64 15.00 4.73
N LEU A 32 -10.96 14.86 4.86
CA LEU A 32 -11.94 15.52 3.98
C LEU A 32 -11.89 17.05 4.15
N SER A 33 -11.84 17.53 5.39
CA SER A 33 -11.68 18.96 5.69
C SER A 33 -10.39 19.52 5.08
N SER A 34 -9.26 18.80 5.16
CA SER A 34 -7.99 19.22 4.55
C SER A 34 -8.07 19.30 3.02
N VAL A 35 -8.80 18.39 2.38
CA VAL A 35 -9.01 18.39 0.91
C VAL A 35 -9.82 19.62 0.47
N PHE A 36 -10.89 19.97 1.19
CA PHE A 36 -11.76 21.09 0.83
C PHE A 36 -11.21 22.45 1.24
N HIS A 37 -10.45 22.54 2.33
CA HIS A 37 -9.96 23.82 2.84
C HIS A 37 -8.62 24.26 2.19
N ARG A 38 -7.83 23.33 1.65
CA ARG A 38 -6.55 23.60 0.96
C ARG A 38 -6.66 23.46 -0.57
N THR A 39 -7.70 24.02 -1.17
CA THR A 39 -7.89 24.03 -2.64
C THR A 39 -6.87 24.88 -3.38
N ASN A 40 -6.27 25.87 -2.72
CA ASN A 40 -5.25 26.74 -3.31
C ASN A 40 -3.89 26.05 -3.56
N GLU A 41 -3.63 24.90 -2.94
CA GLU A 41 -2.39 24.13 -3.14
C GLU A 41 -2.50 23.09 -4.28
N TRP A 42 -3.63 23.06 -5.00
CA TRP A 42 -3.86 22.05 -6.04
C TRP A 42 -2.95 22.28 -7.24
N SER A 43 -2.12 21.28 -7.55
CA SER A 43 -1.35 21.23 -8.78
C SER A 43 -2.17 20.52 -9.86
N TRP A 44 -2.69 21.28 -10.83
CA TRP A 44 -3.39 20.71 -11.98
C TRP A 44 -2.53 19.70 -12.74
N GLN A 45 -1.21 19.91 -12.81
CA GLN A 45 -0.27 19.00 -13.45
C GLN A 45 -0.26 17.62 -12.79
N THR A 46 -0.24 17.58 -11.46
CA THR A 46 -0.25 16.34 -10.67
C THR A 46 -1.59 15.61 -10.82
N ILE A 47 -2.70 16.34 -10.80
CA ILE A 47 -4.04 15.79 -10.99
C ILE A 47 -4.18 15.15 -12.37
N LEU A 48 -3.80 15.87 -13.43
CA LEU A 48 -3.89 15.36 -14.80
C LEU A 48 -3.05 14.10 -15.01
N MET A 49 -1.81 14.11 -14.51
CA MET A 49 -0.90 12.97 -14.62
C MET A 49 -1.42 11.76 -13.84
N GLY A 50 -1.83 11.96 -12.59
CA GLY A 50 -2.40 10.88 -11.77
C GLY A 50 -3.71 10.32 -12.34
N PHE A 51 -4.58 11.17 -12.89
CA PHE A 51 -5.80 10.73 -13.55
C PHE A 51 -5.52 9.92 -14.82
N CYS A 52 -4.53 10.34 -15.64
CA CYS A 52 -4.09 9.60 -16.82
C CYS A 52 -3.60 8.18 -16.45
N PHE A 53 -2.76 8.05 -15.42
CA PHE A 53 -2.30 6.74 -14.94
C PHE A 53 -3.41 5.92 -14.30
N LEU A 54 -4.34 6.54 -13.57
CA LEU A 54 -5.51 5.85 -13.02
C LEU A 54 -6.36 5.24 -14.14
N VAL A 55 -6.67 6.02 -15.19
CA VAL A 55 -7.42 5.54 -16.35
C VAL A 55 -6.66 4.42 -17.06
N PHE A 56 -5.35 4.55 -17.26
CA PHE A 56 -4.51 3.51 -17.85
C PHE A 56 -4.56 2.18 -17.06
N LEU A 57 -4.44 2.24 -15.73
CA LEU A 57 -4.51 1.06 -14.87
C LEU A 57 -5.91 0.42 -14.88
N LEU A 58 -6.97 1.24 -14.82
CA LEU A 58 -8.35 0.75 -14.89
C LEU A 58 -8.67 0.11 -16.23
N LEU A 59 -8.20 0.70 -17.33
CA LEU A 59 -8.41 0.17 -18.68
C LEU A 59 -7.68 -1.16 -18.87
N THR A 60 -6.43 -1.25 -18.40
CA THR A 60 -5.65 -2.50 -18.45
C THR A 60 -6.33 -3.60 -17.62
N ARG A 61 -6.83 -3.25 -16.43
CA ARG A 61 -7.63 -4.18 -15.61
C ARG A 61 -8.93 -4.59 -16.29
N HIS A 62 -9.64 -3.66 -16.94
CA HIS A 62 -10.88 -3.96 -17.66
C HIS A 62 -10.64 -4.93 -18.83
N ILE A 63 -9.57 -4.73 -19.59
CA ILE A 63 -9.15 -5.64 -20.68
C ILE A 63 -8.82 -7.03 -20.13
N SER A 64 -8.08 -7.11 -19.02
CA SER A 64 -7.73 -8.38 -18.37
C SER A 64 -8.96 -9.18 -17.99
N ILE A 65 -9.97 -8.52 -17.40
CA ILE A 65 -11.24 -9.19 -17.03
C ILE A 65 -11.95 -9.76 -18.26
N ARG A 66 -11.96 -9.04 -19.39
CA ARG A 66 -12.57 -9.53 -20.64
C ARG A 66 -11.75 -10.61 -21.35
N LYS A 67 -10.44 -10.63 -21.14
CA LYS A 67 -9.50 -11.52 -21.84
C LYS A 67 -8.58 -12.19 -20.80
N PRO A 68 -9.00 -13.31 -20.20
CA PRO A 68 -8.22 -14.03 -19.19
C PRO A 68 -6.78 -14.39 -19.59
N LYS A 69 -6.51 -14.56 -20.90
CA LYS A 69 -5.17 -14.80 -21.45
C LYS A 69 -4.22 -13.60 -21.29
N LEU A 70 -4.73 -12.39 -21.06
CA LEU A 70 -3.97 -11.16 -20.88
C LEU A 70 -3.78 -10.79 -19.40
N PHE A 71 -4.03 -11.71 -18.46
CA PHE A 71 -3.83 -11.48 -17.02
C PHE A 71 -2.43 -10.92 -16.67
N TRP A 72 -1.40 -11.40 -17.35
CA TRP A 72 -0.02 -10.94 -17.20
C TRP A 72 0.14 -9.43 -17.46
N ILE A 73 -0.67 -8.87 -18.36
CA ILE A 73 -0.66 -7.44 -18.67
C ILE A 73 -1.18 -6.64 -17.46
N SER A 74 -2.27 -7.09 -16.82
CA SER A 74 -2.76 -6.43 -15.60
C SER A 74 -1.82 -6.59 -14.42
N ALA A 75 -1.10 -7.72 -14.31
CA ALA A 75 -0.10 -7.92 -13.26
C ALA A 75 1.14 -7.01 -13.48
N GLY A 76 1.54 -6.80 -14.74
CA GLY A 76 2.66 -5.92 -15.10
C GLY A 76 2.32 -4.43 -15.16
N ALA A 77 1.03 -4.06 -15.25
CA ALA A 77 0.60 -2.67 -15.45
C ALA A 77 1.09 -1.69 -14.37
N PRO A 78 1.07 -2.02 -13.06
CA PRO A 78 1.61 -1.13 -12.03
C PRO A 78 3.11 -0.85 -12.22
N LEU A 79 3.89 -1.88 -12.56
CA LEU A 79 5.33 -1.73 -12.83
C LEU A 79 5.57 -0.89 -14.08
N LEU A 80 4.84 -1.16 -15.17
CA LEU A 80 4.94 -0.39 -16.40
C LEU A 80 4.57 1.08 -16.17
N SER A 81 3.53 1.34 -15.38
CA SER A 81 3.10 2.68 -15.00
C SER A 81 4.22 3.44 -14.28
N VAL A 82 4.96 2.79 -13.37
CA VAL A 82 6.10 3.40 -12.67
C VAL A 82 7.23 3.73 -13.64
N ILE A 83 7.56 2.81 -14.57
CA ILE A 83 8.63 3.02 -15.57
C ILE A 83 8.28 4.20 -16.49
N ILE A 84 7.07 4.20 -17.06
CA ILE A 84 6.60 5.27 -17.96
C ILE A 84 6.56 6.62 -17.22
N SER A 85 6.03 6.63 -15.99
CA SER A 85 5.99 7.85 -15.17
C SER A 85 7.39 8.41 -14.92
N THR A 86 8.35 7.54 -14.57
CA THR A 86 9.74 7.94 -14.33
C THR A 86 10.39 8.54 -15.58
N LEU A 87 10.20 7.91 -16.74
CA LEU A 87 10.71 8.43 -18.03
C LEU A 87 10.09 9.78 -18.39
N LEU A 88 8.77 9.94 -18.22
CA LEU A 88 8.08 11.21 -18.48
C LEU A 88 8.55 12.32 -17.53
N VAL A 89 8.66 12.04 -16.24
CA VAL A 89 9.17 12.98 -15.21
C VAL A 89 10.60 13.43 -15.54
N PHE A 90 11.45 12.50 -16.00
CA PHE A 90 12.81 12.78 -16.42
C PHE A 90 12.87 13.65 -17.69
N ALA A 91 12.11 13.28 -18.74
CA ALA A 91 12.09 14.00 -20.01
C ALA A 91 11.53 15.42 -19.87
N LEU A 92 10.45 15.60 -19.10
CA LEU A 92 9.78 16.89 -18.91
C LEU A 92 10.46 17.79 -17.85
N LYS A 93 11.52 17.31 -17.19
CA LYS A 93 12.13 17.96 -16.01
C LYS A 93 11.06 18.43 -15.03
N ALA A 94 10.15 17.53 -14.68
CA ALA A 94 8.94 17.83 -13.90
C ALA A 94 9.20 18.49 -12.54
N GLN A 95 10.43 18.36 -11.99
CA GLN A 95 10.88 19.11 -10.82
C GLN A 95 10.76 20.64 -10.97
N LYS A 96 10.89 21.18 -12.19
CA LYS A 96 10.71 22.62 -12.46
C LYS A 96 9.26 23.06 -12.49
N HIS A 97 8.31 22.12 -12.53
CA HIS A 97 6.88 22.37 -12.69
C HIS A 97 6.07 22.10 -11.41
N GLY A 98 6.73 22.03 -10.25
CA GLY A 98 6.06 21.89 -8.95
C GLY A 98 5.47 20.49 -8.67
N ILE A 99 5.83 19.47 -9.47
CA ILE A 99 5.41 18.10 -9.21
C ILE A 99 6.31 17.51 -8.11
N SER A 100 5.70 16.95 -7.08
CA SER A 100 6.42 16.26 -6.01
C SER A 100 7.08 15.00 -6.56
N VAL A 101 8.42 14.98 -6.59
CA VAL A 101 9.21 13.84 -7.05
C VAL A 101 9.75 13.10 -5.83
N ILE A 102 9.74 11.77 -5.91
CA ILE A 102 10.36 10.90 -4.89
C ILE A 102 11.85 11.27 -4.78
N GLY A 103 12.30 11.60 -3.57
CA GLY A 103 13.68 11.99 -3.30
C GLY A 103 14.67 10.82 -3.36
N GLU A 104 15.85 11.02 -2.79
CA GLU A 104 16.87 9.98 -2.77
C GLU A 104 16.41 8.77 -1.93
N LEU A 105 16.42 7.60 -2.56
CA LEU A 105 16.19 6.32 -1.90
C LEU A 105 17.52 5.81 -1.34
N GLN A 106 17.52 5.45 -0.05
CA GLN A 106 18.67 4.80 0.57
C GLN A 106 18.95 3.48 -0.16
N LYS A 107 20.19 3.33 -0.63
CA LYS A 107 20.64 2.14 -1.35
C LYS A 107 21.20 1.13 -0.34
N GLY A 108 20.87 -0.15 -0.51
CA GLY A 108 21.41 -1.24 0.30
C GLY A 108 20.35 -1.98 1.11
N LEU A 109 20.81 -2.95 1.91
CA LEU A 109 19.96 -3.66 2.86
C LEU A 109 19.79 -2.80 4.11
N ASN A 110 18.58 -2.80 4.68
CA ASN A 110 18.34 -2.10 5.92
C ASN A 110 19.14 -2.79 7.05
N PRO A 111 19.96 -2.05 7.83
CA PRO A 111 20.72 -2.64 8.91
C PRO A 111 19.81 -3.26 9.97
N VAL A 112 20.35 -4.25 10.69
CA VAL A 112 19.58 -4.96 11.71
C VAL A 112 19.25 -4.00 12.87
N SER A 113 17.96 -3.85 13.18
CA SER A 113 17.45 -2.78 14.05
C SER A 113 17.26 -3.16 15.52
N TRP A 114 18.00 -4.16 16.01
CA TRP A 114 17.92 -4.60 17.42
C TRP A 114 18.20 -3.46 18.40
N ASN A 115 19.14 -2.59 18.07
CA ASN A 115 19.56 -1.48 18.92
C ASN A 115 18.53 -0.34 19.00
N MET A 116 17.46 -0.36 18.18
CA MET A 116 16.41 0.65 18.18
C MET A 116 15.15 0.25 18.99
N LEU A 117 15.18 -0.93 19.64
CA LEU A 117 14.08 -1.40 20.49
C LEU A 117 14.08 -0.66 21.85
N HIS A 118 13.40 0.47 21.89
CA HIS A 118 13.18 1.21 23.12
C HIS A 118 12.00 0.61 23.90
N LEU A 119 12.31 -0.29 24.83
CA LEU A 119 11.34 -0.90 25.77
C LEU A 119 11.02 0.00 26.98
N HIS A 120 11.31 1.30 26.90
CA HIS A 120 11.07 2.26 27.96
C HIS A 120 10.54 3.57 27.36
N GLY A 121 9.54 4.18 27.99
CA GLY A 121 9.00 5.49 27.60
C GLY A 121 7.48 5.57 27.60
N SER A 122 6.97 6.81 27.48
CA SER A 122 5.53 7.11 27.51
C SER A 122 4.74 6.46 26.36
N TYR A 123 5.40 6.16 25.23
CA TYR A 123 4.76 5.57 24.04
C TYR A 123 4.68 4.05 24.06
N LEU A 124 5.31 3.36 25.01
CA LEU A 124 5.37 1.90 25.03
C LEU A 124 3.99 1.26 25.12
N VAL A 125 3.12 1.76 26.01
CA VAL A 125 1.75 1.27 26.17
C VAL A 125 0.94 1.45 24.87
N LEU A 126 1.13 2.58 24.19
CA LEU A 126 0.48 2.85 22.91
C LEU A 126 0.97 1.87 21.83
N VAL A 127 2.29 1.62 21.75
CA VAL A 127 2.90 0.70 20.79
C VAL A 127 2.47 -0.74 21.05
N ILE A 128 2.40 -1.19 22.30
CA ILE A 128 1.90 -2.52 22.64
C ILE A 128 0.43 -2.66 22.24
N LYS A 129 -0.41 -1.69 22.60
CA LYS A 129 -1.83 -1.71 22.25
C LYS A 129 -2.04 -1.75 20.73
N THR A 130 -1.33 -0.90 19.99
CA THR A 130 -1.41 -0.88 18.53
C THR A 130 -0.84 -2.16 17.92
N GLY A 131 0.29 -2.67 18.42
CA GLY A 131 0.93 -3.91 18.01
C GLY A 131 0.03 -5.14 18.15
N ILE A 132 -0.69 -5.27 19.27
CA ILE A 132 -1.66 -6.35 19.50
C ILE A 132 -2.79 -6.26 18.45
N VAL A 133 -3.37 -5.07 18.25
CA VAL A 133 -4.45 -4.87 17.28
C VAL A 133 -4.00 -5.17 15.86
N THR A 134 -2.83 -4.68 15.46
CA THR A 134 -2.27 -4.93 14.13
C THR A 134 -1.87 -6.39 13.93
N GLY A 135 -1.36 -7.05 14.97
CA GLY A 135 -1.01 -8.47 14.93
C GLY A 135 -2.23 -9.36 14.72
N ILE A 136 -3.31 -9.13 15.49
CA ILE A 136 -4.57 -9.86 15.32
C ILE A 136 -5.17 -9.63 13.93
N LEU A 137 -5.14 -8.38 13.45
CA LEU A 137 -5.63 -8.04 12.11
C LEU A 137 -4.82 -8.79 11.04
N SER A 138 -3.49 -8.77 11.14
CA SER A 138 -2.57 -9.44 10.23
C SER A 138 -2.76 -10.95 10.19
N LEU A 139 -2.96 -11.59 11.35
CA LEU A 139 -3.23 -13.03 11.44
C LEU A 139 -4.58 -13.38 10.83
N THR A 140 -5.62 -12.59 11.15
CA THR A 140 -6.98 -12.82 10.67
C THR A 140 -7.05 -12.72 9.15
N GLU A 141 -6.43 -11.68 8.59
CA GLU A 141 -6.33 -11.50 7.14
C GLU A 141 -5.53 -12.63 6.49
N GLY A 142 -4.33 -12.94 6.99
CA GLY A 142 -3.50 -14.01 6.44
C GLY A 142 -4.19 -15.38 6.41
N ILE A 143 -4.82 -15.78 7.51
CA ILE A 143 -5.57 -17.06 7.58
C ILE A 143 -6.78 -17.04 6.64
N ALA A 144 -7.50 -15.91 6.54
CA ALA A 144 -8.63 -15.77 5.62
C ALA A 144 -8.19 -15.91 4.15
N VAL A 145 -7.06 -15.31 3.78
CA VAL A 145 -6.45 -15.49 2.45
C VAL A 145 -6.08 -16.96 2.22
N GLY A 146 -5.36 -17.57 3.16
CA GLY A 146 -4.93 -18.97 3.06
C GLY A 146 -6.11 -19.93 2.87
N ARG A 147 -7.19 -19.75 3.65
CA ARG A 147 -8.42 -20.54 3.52
C ARG A 147 -9.15 -20.30 2.19
N THR A 148 -9.11 -19.08 1.66
CA THR A 148 -9.72 -18.78 0.36
C THR A 148 -9.00 -19.54 -0.75
N PHE A 149 -7.66 -19.54 -0.76
CA PHE A 149 -6.90 -20.33 -1.74
C PHE A 149 -7.08 -21.84 -1.54
N ALA A 150 -7.16 -22.31 -0.30
CA ALA A 150 -7.46 -23.70 0.05
C ALA A 150 -8.78 -24.17 -0.55
N ALA A 151 -9.84 -23.37 -0.39
CA ALA A 151 -11.16 -23.65 -0.94
C ALA A 151 -11.16 -23.64 -2.47
N LEU A 152 -10.45 -22.70 -3.11
CA LEU A 152 -10.36 -22.61 -4.57
C LEU A 152 -9.59 -23.78 -5.20
N LYS A 153 -8.63 -24.36 -4.47
CA LYS A 153 -7.75 -25.43 -4.96
C LYS A 153 -8.03 -26.79 -4.33
N ASN A 154 -9.09 -26.91 -3.53
CA ASN A 154 -9.50 -28.13 -2.84
C ASN A 154 -8.38 -28.80 -2.01
N TYR A 155 -7.56 -28.00 -1.32
CA TYR A 155 -6.60 -28.53 -0.33
C TYR A 155 -6.96 -28.07 1.08
N GLN A 156 -6.45 -28.78 2.09
CA GLN A 156 -6.66 -28.46 3.50
C GLN A 156 -5.55 -27.52 3.98
N VAL A 157 -5.92 -26.43 4.68
CA VAL A 157 -4.97 -25.53 5.35
C VAL A 157 -5.09 -25.71 6.86
N ASP A 158 -3.96 -25.99 7.49
CA ASP A 158 -3.82 -26.03 8.94
C ASP A 158 -3.59 -24.61 9.48
N GLY A 159 -4.63 -24.02 10.06
CA GLY A 159 -4.58 -22.64 10.58
C GLY A 159 -3.55 -22.43 11.69
N ASN A 160 -3.20 -23.47 12.46
CA ASN A 160 -2.20 -23.34 13.53
C ASN A 160 -0.79 -23.18 12.93
N LYS A 161 -0.48 -23.95 11.88
CA LYS A 161 0.80 -23.83 11.16
C LYS A 161 0.91 -22.50 10.45
N GLU A 162 -0.17 -22.03 9.83
CA GLU A 162 -0.21 -20.73 9.17
C GLU A 162 0.00 -19.58 10.18
N MET A 163 -0.65 -19.67 11.35
CA MET A 163 -0.48 -18.68 12.43
C MET A 163 0.97 -18.59 12.93
N ILE A 164 1.61 -19.76 13.15
CA ILE A 164 3.02 -19.82 13.56
C ILE A 164 3.92 -19.23 12.47
N ALA A 165 3.68 -19.56 11.20
CA ALA A 165 4.45 -19.06 10.08
C ALA A 165 4.37 -17.53 9.94
N ILE A 166 3.16 -16.96 9.96
CA ILE A 166 2.95 -15.50 9.90
C ILE A 166 3.57 -14.81 11.12
N GLY A 167 3.44 -15.40 12.31
CA GLY A 167 4.06 -14.88 13.53
C GLY A 167 5.58 -14.82 13.42
N LEU A 168 6.21 -15.94 13.06
CA LEU A 168 7.67 -16.02 12.87
C LEU A 168 8.16 -15.05 11.80
N MET A 169 7.47 -14.97 10.66
CA MET A 169 7.81 -14.03 9.59
C MET A 169 7.83 -12.57 10.08
N ASN A 170 6.82 -12.17 10.87
CA ASN A 170 6.75 -10.81 11.42
C ASN A 170 7.79 -10.56 12.51
N ILE A 171 8.10 -11.56 13.34
CA ILE A 171 9.19 -11.46 14.34
C ILE A 171 10.53 -11.24 13.63
N VAL A 172 10.86 -12.06 12.63
CA VAL A 172 12.11 -11.92 11.87
C VAL A 172 12.14 -10.61 11.09
N GLY A 173 11.02 -10.20 10.48
CA GLY A 173 10.90 -8.93 9.77
C GLY A 173 11.06 -7.70 10.68
N SER A 174 10.63 -7.80 11.95
CA SER A 174 10.81 -6.70 12.90
C SER A 174 12.30 -6.39 13.17
N SER A 175 13.17 -7.40 13.10
CA SER A 175 14.62 -7.24 13.26
C SER A 175 15.28 -6.50 12.09
N THR A 176 14.62 -6.41 10.93
CA THR A 176 15.11 -5.71 9.73
C THR A 176 14.31 -4.42 9.44
N SER A 177 13.63 -3.87 10.44
CA SER A 177 12.72 -2.72 10.35
C SER A 177 11.63 -2.82 9.28
N CYS A 178 11.14 -4.02 8.99
CA CYS A 178 9.99 -4.21 8.12
C CYS A 178 8.68 -3.82 8.82
N TYR A 179 7.70 -3.39 8.03
CA TYR A 179 6.32 -3.25 8.48
C TYR A 179 5.66 -4.63 8.69
N VAL A 180 4.61 -4.67 9.50
CA VAL A 180 3.80 -5.87 9.71
C VAL A 180 3.25 -6.36 8.38
N THR A 181 3.46 -7.64 8.09
CA THR A 181 3.09 -8.30 6.84
C THR A 181 1.95 -9.29 7.06
N THR A 182 0.98 -9.25 6.15
CA THR A 182 -0.24 -10.07 6.12
C THR A 182 -0.38 -10.80 4.78
N GLY A 183 -1.38 -11.67 4.66
CA GLY A 183 -1.69 -12.39 3.42
C GLY A 183 -2.19 -11.45 2.32
N ILE A 184 -1.72 -11.68 1.08
CA ILE A 184 -2.12 -10.90 -0.09
C ILE A 184 -3.07 -11.71 -0.97
N ILE A 185 -4.20 -11.11 -1.36
CA ILE A 185 -5.13 -11.72 -2.31
C ILE A 185 -4.86 -11.12 -3.69
N ILE A 186 -4.30 -11.95 -4.56
CA ILE A 186 -4.27 -11.69 -6.01
C ILE A 186 -4.98 -12.88 -6.64
N LEU A 187 -6.29 -12.74 -6.90
CA LEU A 187 -7.05 -13.80 -7.55
C LEU A 187 -6.61 -13.92 -9.02
N PRO A 188 -6.09 -15.08 -9.45
CA PRO A 188 -5.94 -15.33 -10.87
C PRO A 188 -7.34 -15.37 -11.49
N GLN A 189 -7.53 -14.62 -12.57
CA GLN A 189 -8.82 -14.51 -13.28
C GLN A 189 -9.21 -15.79 -14.05
N ASN A 190 -8.48 -16.89 -13.86
CA ASN A 190 -8.62 -18.18 -14.55
C ASN A 190 -9.07 -19.29 -13.59
N LEU A 191 -10.03 -19.00 -12.71
CA LEU A 191 -10.71 -20.01 -11.90
C LEU A 191 -12.12 -20.21 -12.44
#